data_AF-A0A8T3BUR1-F1
#
_entry.id   AF-A0A8T3BUR1-F1
#
_cell.length_a   1.000
_cell.length_b   1.000
_cell.length_c   1.000
_cell.angle_alpha   90.00
_cell.angle_beta   90.00
_cell.angle_gamma   90.00
#
_symmetry.space_group_name_H-M   'P 1'
#
loop_
_entity.id
_entity.type
_entity.pdbx_description
1 polymer ?
#
loop_
_entity_poly.entity_id
_entity_poly.type
_entity_poly.pdbx_seq_one_letter_code
_entity_poly.pdbx_strand_id
1 'polypeptide(L)'
;MDSSSTSQTEENQEVFPDDNLLIPASLKFVISNIKIIVPIQLSSDNYPVWRSQVLKLLTANGFASFLSPSPSPPPTHKIHQDGSKEPNQKYQEWILVDQNLAAALCSIVSPAIIPYIIHLVSTSTIWHTLERRLQSSNRSRVIQLKNESHNIQMKSQNMTQYLQQIKTIVDNISSARATLDQEDVILYTMNGIPPSYNALKTTI
;
A
#
# COMPACT_ATOMS: atom_id res chain seq x y z
N MET A 1 59.80 43.78 36.04
CA MET A 1 58.73 42.95 36.60
C MET A 1 57.91 42.47 35.43
N ASP A 2 58.19 41.26 34.95
CA ASP A 2 57.30 40.53 34.05
C ASP A 2 57.60 39.05 34.26
N SER A 3 56.62 38.31 34.72
CA SER A 3 56.63 36.85 34.73
C SER A 3 55.20 36.40 34.45
N SER A 4 55.00 35.98 33.21
CA SER A 4 53.80 35.32 32.73
C SER A 4 53.58 34.03 33.51
N SER A 5 52.34 33.77 33.92
CA SER A 5 51.88 32.46 34.34
C SER A 5 50.64 32.11 33.52
N THR A 6 50.82 31.18 32.59
CA THR A 6 49.77 30.54 31.80
C THR A 6 49.06 29.55 32.71
N SER A 7 47.76 29.71 32.91
CA SER A 7 46.90 28.65 33.47
C SER A 7 46.05 28.10 32.32
N GLN A 8 46.33 26.86 31.96
CA GLN A 8 45.50 26.05 31.07
C GLN A 8 44.25 25.63 31.86
N THR A 9 43.07 25.93 31.32
CA THR A 9 41.83 25.33 31.79
C THR A 9 41.49 24.20 30.84
N GLU A 10 41.51 22.98 31.36
CA GLU A 10 41.18 21.73 30.68
C GLU A 10 39.75 21.81 30.11
N GLU A 11 39.62 21.61 28.80
CA GLU A 11 38.35 21.34 28.14
C GLU A 11 37.86 19.96 28.61
N ASN A 12 36.91 19.95 29.54
CA ASN A 12 36.08 18.77 29.79
C ASN A 12 35.25 18.49 28.53
N GLN A 13 35.68 17.52 27.73
CA GLN A 13 34.85 16.89 26.73
C GLN A 13 33.72 16.13 27.44
N GLU A 14 32.53 16.74 27.51
CA GLU A 14 31.31 16.01 27.80
C GLU A 14 31.12 14.94 26.72
N VAL A 15 31.37 13.68 27.07
CA VAL A 15 31.01 12.52 26.27
C VAL A 15 29.50 12.40 26.31
N PHE A 16 28.81 12.99 25.33
CA PHE A 16 27.41 12.66 25.06
C PHE A 16 27.34 11.18 24.66
N PRO A 17 26.52 10.34 25.33
CA PRO A 17 26.32 8.97 24.89
C PRO A 17 25.68 9.01 23.51
N ASP A 18 26.39 8.44 22.53
CA ASP A 18 26.02 8.39 21.13
C ASP A 18 24.87 7.38 20.95
N ASP A 19 23.68 7.73 21.44
CA ASP A 19 22.45 6.94 21.33
C ASP A 19 21.80 7.17 19.95
N ASN A 20 22.63 7.08 18.90
CA ASN A 20 22.23 7.34 17.54
C ASN A 20 21.38 6.18 17.02
N LEU A 21 20.05 6.34 17.09
CA LEU A 21 19.07 5.44 16.46
C LEU A 21 19.39 5.27 14.97
N LEU A 22 20.00 4.14 14.62
CA LEU A 22 20.46 3.89 13.27
C LEU A 22 19.32 3.32 12.42
N ILE A 23 18.90 4.07 11.39
CA ILE A 23 17.83 3.65 10.48
C ILE A 23 18.26 2.33 9.78
N PRO A 24 17.50 1.23 9.91
CA PRO A 24 17.84 -0.05 9.29
C PRO A 24 17.98 0.05 7.76
N ALA A 25 18.94 -0.67 7.18
CA ALA A 25 19.18 -0.65 5.73
C ALA A 25 17.95 -1.10 4.91
N SER A 26 17.20 -2.10 5.42
CA SER A 26 15.94 -2.54 4.82
C SER A 26 14.88 -1.44 4.83
N LEU A 27 14.81 -0.67 5.92
CA LEU A 27 13.89 0.46 6.02
C LEU A 27 14.28 1.57 5.03
N LYS A 28 15.57 1.90 4.93
CA LYS A 28 16.10 2.85 3.93
C LYS A 28 15.75 2.41 2.50
N PHE A 29 15.93 1.13 2.19
CA PHE A 29 15.56 0.59 0.89
C PHE A 29 14.06 0.79 0.60
N VAL A 30 13.18 0.45 1.54
CA VAL A 30 11.73 0.61 1.38
C VAL A 30 11.38 2.08 1.16
N ILE A 31 11.77 2.99 2.06
CA ILE A 31 11.37 4.41 1.96
C ILE A 31 11.88 5.07 0.66
N SER A 32 13.08 4.71 0.21
CA SER A 32 13.67 5.29 -1.01
C SER A 32 13.11 4.69 -2.30
N ASN A 33 12.66 3.43 -2.29
CA ASN A 33 12.23 2.72 -3.50
C ASN A 33 10.73 2.46 -3.57
N ILE A 34 9.95 2.80 -2.54
CA ILE A 34 8.52 2.47 -2.49
C ILE A 34 7.74 3.02 -3.69
N LYS A 35 8.06 4.23 -4.16
CA LYS A 35 7.44 4.83 -5.35
C LYS A 35 7.89 4.20 -6.67
N ILE A 36 9.03 3.52 -6.69
CA ILE A 36 9.52 2.79 -7.86
C ILE A 36 8.83 1.42 -7.91
N ILE A 37 8.69 0.76 -6.76
CA ILE A 37 8.11 -0.58 -6.64
C ILE A 37 6.58 -0.53 -6.69
N VAL A 38 5.98 0.55 -6.19
CA VAL A 38 4.55 0.86 -6.24
C VAL A 38 4.36 2.15 -7.05
N PRO A 39 4.50 2.08 -8.40
CA PRO A 39 4.53 3.27 -9.25
C PRO A 39 3.17 3.95 -9.40
N ILE A 40 2.09 3.19 -9.23
CA ILE A 40 0.73 3.70 -9.34
C ILE A 40 0.23 4.06 -7.95
N GLN A 41 -0.12 5.34 -7.76
CA GLN A 41 -0.74 5.80 -6.52
C GLN A 41 -2.08 5.09 -6.28
N LEU A 42 -2.39 4.82 -5.01
CA LEU A 42 -3.64 4.17 -4.64
C LEU A 42 -4.86 4.99 -5.06
N SER A 43 -5.78 4.36 -5.78
CA SER A 43 -7.11 4.84 -6.12
C SER A 43 -8.16 3.79 -5.77
N SER A 44 -9.45 4.12 -5.93
CA SER A 44 -10.56 3.16 -5.77
C SER A 44 -10.46 1.95 -6.70
N ASP A 45 -9.91 2.14 -7.89
CA ASP A 45 -9.94 1.14 -8.96
C ASP A 45 -8.77 0.15 -8.91
N ASN A 46 -7.66 0.52 -8.28
CA ASN A 46 -6.42 -0.26 -8.31
C ASN A 46 -6.04 -0.89 -6.96
N TYR A 47 -6.92 -0.77 -5.94
CA TYR A 47 -6.64 -1.23 -4.58
C TYR A 47 -6.08 -2.67 -4.49
N PRO A 48 -6.61 -3.69 -5.21
CA PRO A 48 -6.08 -5.05 -5.10
C PRO A 48 -4.64 -5.19 -5.58
N VAL A 49 -4.30 -4.52 -6.69
CA VAL A 49 -2.94 -4.51 -7.24
C VAL A 49 -2.00 -3.77 -6.30
N TRP A 50 -2.41 -2.57 -5.86
CA TRP A 50 -1.65 -1.75 -4.91
C TRP A 50 -1.39 -2.51 -3.61
N ARG A 51 -2.42 -3.13 -3.02
CA ARG A 51 -2.33 -3.92 -1.79
C ARG A 51 -1.32 -5.06 -1.97
N SER A 52 -1.39 -5.78 -3.09
CA SER A 52 -0.48 -6.89 -3.39
C SER A 52 0.98 -6.42 -3.47
N GLN A 53 1.24 -5.29 -4.14
CA GLN A 53 2.59 -4.73 -4.25
C GLN A 53 3.15 -4.30 -2.89
N VAL A 54 2.38 -3.55 -2.10
CA VAL A 54 2.78 -3.09 -0.76
C VAL A 54 3.04 -4.27 0.17
N LEU A 55 2.14 -5.27 0.18
CA LEU A 55 2.29 -6.45 1.02
C LEU A 55 3.56 -7.22 0.67
N LYS A 56 3.84 -7.43 -0.63
CA LYS A 56 5.07 -8.09 -1.09
C LYS A 56 6.32 -7.31 -0.71
N LEU A 57 6.32 -5.99 -0.89
CA LEU A 57 7.44 -5.13 -0.53
C LEU A 57 7.78 -5.21 0.96
N LEU A 58 6.78 -5.04 1.83
CA LEU A 58 7.00 -5.06 3.27
C LEU A 58 7.33 -6.46 3.78
N THR A 59 6.73 -7.50 3.21
CA THR A 59 7.09 -8.90 3.57
C THR A 59 8.52 -9.22 3.19
N ALA A 60 8.97 -8.83 1.99
CA ALA A 60 10.34 -9.07 1.53
C ALA A 60 11.41 -8.36 2.38
N ASN A 61 11.03 -7.28 3.08
CA ASN A 61 11.93 -6.49 3.92
C ASN A 61 11.73 -6.70 5.43
N GLY A 62 10.91 -7.68 5.83
CA GLY A 62 10.71 -8.05 7.24
C GLY A 62 9.73 -7.16 8.02
N PHE A 63 8.92 -6.34 7.34
CA PHE A 63 8.00 -5.38 7.96
C PHE A 63 6.54 -5.84 7.97
N ALA A 64 6.24 -7.09 7.61
CA ALA A 64 4.87 -7.61 7.57
C ALA A 64 4.14 -7.53 8.92
N SER A 65 4.86 -7.63 10.04
CA SER A 65 4.30 -7.51 11.40
C SER A 65 3.63 -6.14 11.66
N PHE A 66 4.12 -5.06 11.04
CA PHE A 66 3.56 -3.71 11.17
C PHE A 66 2.21 -3.55 10.46
N LEU A 67 1.86 -4.47 9.56
CA LEU A 67 0.55 -4.51 8.88
C LEU A 67 -0.49 -5.33 9.66
N SER A 68 -0.12 -5.95 10.78
CA SER A 68 -1.02 -6.80 11.55
C SER A 68 -2.08 -5.96 12.30
N PRO A 69 -3.29 -6.48 12.57
CA PRO A 69 -4.37 -5.72 13.22
C PRO A 69 -4.05 -5.23 14.63
N SER A 70 -3.14 -5.92 15.29
CA SER A 70 -2.61 -5.55 16.60
C SER A 70 -1.12 -5.85 16.60
N PRO A 71 -0.28 -4.92 16.09
CA PRO A 71 1.14 -5.08 16.26
C PRO A 71 1.44 -4.92 17.76
N SER A 72 2.18 -5.85 18.35
CA SER A 72 2.58 -5.79 19.75
C SER A 72 3.88 -4.99 19.87
N PRO A 73 3.87 -3.68 20.19
CA PRO A 73 5.09 -2.94 20.39
C PRO A 73 5.84 -3.50 21.61
N PRO A 74 7.18 -3.39 21.63
CA PRO A 74 7.95 -3.68 22.84
C PRO A 74 7.50 -2.79 24.02
N PRO A 75 7.70 -3.22 25.28
CA PRO A 75 7.43 -2.38 26.44
C PRO A 75 8.20 -1.06 26.35
N THR A 76 7.61 0.05 26.77
CA THR A 76 8.26 1.38 26.72
C THR A 76 9.49 1.46 27.62
N HIS A 77 9.49 0.72 28.72
CA HIS A 77 10.58 0.64 29.68
C HIS A 77 10.88 -0.82 30.00
N LYS A 78 12.14 -1.15 30.23
CA LYS A 78 12.52 -2.41 30.86
C LYS A 78 12.52 -2.20 32.37
N ILE A 79 12.01 -3.20 33.10
CA ILE A 79 11.93 -3.19 34.55
C ILE A 79 12.99 -4.15 35.05
N HIS A 80 13.92 -3.63 35.85
CA HIS A 80 14.98 -4.43 36.48
C HIS A 80 14.46 -5.10 37.76
N GLN A 81 15.21 -6.08 38.28
CA GLN A 81 14.83 -6.83 39.48
C GLN A 81 14.75 -5.94 40.75
N ASP A 82 15.41 -4.79 40.73
CA ASP A 82 15.38 -3.78 41.80
C ASP A 82 14.20 -2.80 41.68
N GLY A 83 13.35 -2.95 40.66
CA GLY A 83 12.22 -2.07 40.38
C GLY A 83 12.57 -0.79 39.60
N SER A 84 13.85 -0.58 39.25
CA SER A 84 14.26 0.54 38.41
C SER A 84 13.73 0.38 36.97
N LYS A 85 13.43 1.52 36.33
CA LYS A 85 12.89 1.59 34.97
C LYS A 85 13.92 2.22 34.05
N GLU A 86 14.36 1.49 33.04
CA GLU A 86 15.20 2.03 31.96
C GLU A 86 14.38 2.16 30.66
N PRO A 87 14.58 3.22 29.86
CA PRO A 87 13.99 3.31 28.53
C PRO A 87 14.33 2.09 27.67
N ASN A 88 13.35 1.54 26.96
CA ASN A 88 13.59 0.41 26.07
C ASN A 88 13.96 0.89 24.67
N GLN A 89 15.23 0.74 24.29
CA GLN A 89 15.70 1.08 22.94
C GLN A 89 14.91 0.37 21.83
N LYS A 90 14.47 -0.87 22.06
CA LYS A 90 13.65 -1.60 21.07
C LYS A 90 12.30 -0.95 20.82
N TYR A 91 11.73 -0.26 21.80
CA TYR A 91 10.50 0.50 21.62
C TYR A 91 10.74 1.72 20.72
N GLN A 92 11.85 2.42 20.92
CA GLN A 92 12.24 3.56 20.08
C GLN A 92 12.50 3.14 18.63
N GLU A 93 13.24 2.04 18.43
CA GLU A 93 13.43 1.44 17.10
C GLU A 93 12.10 1.03 16.44
N TRP A 94 11.20 0.43 17.21
CA TRP A 94 9.88 0.02 16.70
C TRP A 94 9.07 1.23 16.24
N ILE A 95 9.02 2.30 17.05
CA ILE A 95 8.33 3.55 16.70
C ILE A 95 8.97 4.18 15.46
N LEU A 96 10.30 4.22 15.39
CA LEU A 96 11.02 4.75 14.23
C LEU A 96 10.61 4.01 12.95
N VAL A 97 10.58 2.67 12.98
CA VAL A 97 10.15 1.86 11.83
C VAL A 97 8.69 2.13 11.49
N ASP A 98 7.78 2.08 12.47
CA ASP A 98 6.34 2.30 12.23
C ASP A 98 6.07 3.68 11.61
N GLN A 99 6.69 4.74 12.11
CA GLN A 99 6.44 6.09 11.60
C GLN A 99 7.00 6.30 10.20
N ASN A 100 8.15 5.70 9.87
CA ASN A 100 8.69 5.74 8.51
C ASN A 100 7.82 4.95 7.52
N LEU A 101 7.31 3.79 7.93
CA LEU A 101 6.40 3.00 7.10
C LEU A 101 5.06 3.72 6.90
N ALA A 102 4.49 4.34 7.93
CA ALA A 102 3.30 5.18 7.82
C ALA A 102 3.50 6.33 6.81
N ALA A 103 4.62 7.05 6.91
CA ALA A 103 4.96 8.11 5.97
C ALA A 103 5.14 7.58 4.53
N ALA A 104 5.80 6.44 4.37
CA ALA A 104 5.99 5.78 3.07
C ALA A 104 4.65 5.38 2.45
N LEU A 105 3.72 4.81 3.22
CA LEU A 105 2.37 4.48 2.77
C LEU A 105 1.61 5.73 2.32
N CYS A 106 1.63 6.81 3.09
CA CYS A 106 1.00 8.07 2.69
C CYS A 106 1.57 8.61 1.37
N SER A 107 2.85 8.38 1.08
CA SER A 107 3.49 8.87 -0.15
C SER A 107 3.03 8.18 -1.44
N ILE A 108 2.43 6.99 -1.34
CA ILE A 108 1.94 6.18 -2.46
C ILE A 108 0.40 6.15 -2.53
N VAL A 109 -0.26 7.04 -1.80
CA VAL A 109 -1.72 7.19 -1.80
C VAL A 109 -2.09 8.44 -2.60
N SER A 110 -3.14 8.35 -3.42
CA SER A 110 -3.59 9.52 -4.19
C SER A 110 -4.17 10.61 -3.30
N PRO A 111 -4.06 11.90 -3.69
CA PRO A 111 -4.60 13.01 -2.91
C PRO A 111 -6.09 12.88 -2.56
N ALA A 112 -6.87 12.16 -3.37
CA ALA A 112 -8.29 11.90 -3.12
C ALA A 112 -8.53 11.01 -1.88
N ILE A 113 -7.56 10.19 -1.49
CA ILE A 113 -7.68 9.24 -0.38
C ILE A 113 -6.95 9.73 0.88
N ILE A 114 -5.95 10.61 0.74
CA ILE A 114 -5.15 11.16 1.86
C ILE A 114 -6.01 11.70 3.03
N PRO A 115 -7.09 12.47 2.83
CA PRO A 115 -7.89 13.02 3.93
C PRO A 115 -8.44 11.94 4.89
N TYR A 116 -8.61 10.70 4.42
CA TYR A 116 -9.13 9.61 5.23
C TYR A 116 -8.08 8.93 6.12
N ILE A 117 -6.79 9.16 5.86
CA ILE A 117 -5.70 8.48 6.58
C ILE A 117 -4.74 9.46 7.27
N ILE A 118 -4.78 10.75 6.94
CA ILE A 118 -3.84 11.76 7.44
C ILE A 118 -3.81 11.91 8.98
N HIS A 119 -4.92 11.59 9.64
CA HIS A 119 -5.06 11.66 11.10
C HIS A 119 -4.65 10.37 11.82
N LEU A 120 -4.27 9.33 11.07
CA LEU A 120 -3.89 8.04 11.62
C LEU A 120 -2.38 7.98 11.81
N VAL A 121 -1.95 7.51 12.97
CA VAL A 121 -0.53 7.55 13.37
C VAL A 121 0.21 6.25 13.06
N SER A 122 -0.44 5.10 13.22
CA SER A 122 0.22 3.79 13.04
C SER A 122 0.04 3.23 11.63
N THR A 123 1.08 2.57 11.11
CA THR A 123 1.07 1.85 9.82
C THR A 123 -0.10 0.86 9.76
N SER A 124 -0.33 0.10 10.83
CA SER A 124 -1.42 -0.87 10.93
C SER A 124 -2.79 -0.21 10.75
N THR A 125 -3.02 0.91 11.43
CA THR A 125 -4.31 1.61 11.38
C THR A 125 -4.56 2.20 10.01
N ILE A 126 -3.53 2.76 9.36
CA ILE A 126 -3.60 3.25 7.97
C ILE A 126 -3.97 2.10 7.05
N TRP A 127 -3.22 0.99 7.12
CA TRP A 127 -3.40 -0.19 6.28
C TRP A 127 -4.83 -0.75 6.35
N HIS A 128 -5.35 -0.96 7.55
CA HIS A 128 -6.70 -1.51 7.73
C HIS A 128 -7.81 -0.52 7.40
N THR A 129 -7.57 0.79 7.60
CA THR A 129 -8.55 1.81 7.18
C THR A 129 -8.68 1.86 5.67
N LEU A 130 -7.56 1.81 4.94
CA LEU A 130 -7.55 1.70 3.48
C LEU A 130 -8.25 0.43 3.03
N GLU A 131 -7.96 -0.70 3.68
CA GLU A 131 -8.61 -1.98 3.36
C GLU A 131 -10.12 -1.91 3.50
N ARG A 132 -10.62 -1.47 4.65
CA ARG A 132 -12.07 -1.40 4.91
C ARG A 132 -12.78 -0.45 3.95
N ARG A 133 -12.17 0.69 3.63
CA ARG A 133 -12.77 1.71 2.75
C ARG A 133 -12.79 1.28 1.29
N LEU A 134 -11.70 0.68 0.81
CA LEU A 134 -11.54 0.38 -0.61
C LEU A 134 -12.07 -1.01 -0.97
N GLN A 135 -12.24 -1.92 0.00
CA GLN A 135 -12.95 -3.18 -0.23
C GLN A 135 -14.42 -2.98 -0.61
N SER A 136 -15.13 -2.04 0.02
CA SER A 136 -16.53 -1.76 -0.34
C SER A 136 -16.64 -1.13 -1.74
N SER A 137 -15.74 -0.19 -2.05
CA SER A 137 -15.61 0.40 -3.38
C SER A 137 -15.31 -0.65 -4.45
N ASN A 138 -14.41 -1.59 -4.15
CA ASN A 138 -14.09 -2.70 -5.04
C ASN A 138 -15.30 -3.60 -5.33
N ARG A 139 -16.10 -3.95 -4.30
CA ARG A 139 -17.34 -4.73 -4.50
C ARG A 139 -18.34 -3.98 -5.40
N SER A 140 -18.56 -2.69 -5.14
CA SER A 140 -19.42 -1.86 -5.98
C SER A 140 -18.92 -1.80 -7.43
N ARG A 141 -17.61 -1.63 -7.61
CA ARG A 141 -16.96 -1.59 -8.92
C ARG A 141 -17.11 -2.91 -9.67
N VAL A 142 -16.98 -4.06 -9.00
CA VAL A 142 -17.23 -5.38 -9.61
C VAL A 142 -18.68 -5.48 -10.10
N ILE A 143 -19.65 -5.01 -9.33
CA ILE A 143 -21.07 -4.99 -9.75
C ILE A 143 -21.26 -4.09 -10.97
N GLN A 144 -20.67 -2.89 -10.97
CA GLN A 144 -20.71 -1.98 -12.12
C GLN A 144 -20.10 -2.60 -13.37
N LEU A 145 -18.92 -3.23 -13.25
CA LEU A 145 -18.25 -3.91 -14.37
C LEU A 145 -19.08 -5.08 -14.91
N LYS A 146 -19.74 -5.84 -14.04
CA LYS A 146 -20.68 -6.89 -14.46
C LYS A 146 -21.86 -6.32 -15.23
N ASN A 147 -22.45 -5.23 -14.76
CA ASN A 147 -23.52 -4.53 -15.48
C ASN A 147 -23.04 -3.94 -16.81
N GLU A 148 -21.83 -3.38 -16.87
CA GLU A 148 -21.21 -2.92 -18.13
C GLU A 148 -21.03 -4.07 -19.10
N SER A 149 -20.58 -5.25 -18.62
CA SER A 149 -20.44 -6.45 -19.45
C SER A 149 -21.78 -6.91 -20.03
N HIS A 150 -22.86 -6.91 -19.23
CA HIS A 150 -24.20 -7.30 -19.68
C HIS A 150 -24.77 -6.38 -20.75
N ASN A 151 -24.44 -5.09 -20.68
CA ASN A 151 -25.01 -4.07 -21.55
C ASN A 151 -24.06 -3.64 -22.68
N ILE A 152 -22.91 -4.31 -22.85
CA ILE A 152 -21.94 -3.92 -23.86
C ILE A 152 -22.50 -4.17 -25.26
N GLN A 153 -22.40 -3.16 -26.12
CA GLN A 153 -22.89 -3.20 -27.48
C GLN A 153 -21.85 -2.63 -28.43
N MET A 154 -21.64 -3.29 -29.57
CA MET A 154 -20.69 -2.86 -30.59
C MET A 154 -21.06 -1.50 -31.18
N LYS A 155 -22.37 -1.21 -31.32
CA LYS A 155 -22.89 0.06 -31.86
C LYS A 155 -22.16 0.49 -33.16
N SER A 156 -21.48 1.63 -33.14
CA SER A 156 -20.71 2.20 -34.26
C SER A 156 -19.23 1.83 -34.25
N GLN A 157 -18.76 1.00 -33.31
CA GLN A 157 -17.39 0.54 -33.23
C GLN A 157 -17.12 -0.59 -34.22
N ASN A 158 -15.85 -0.78 -34.60
CA ASN A 158 -15.44 -1.98 -35.32
C ASN A 158 -15.25 -3.18 -34.37
N MET A 159 -15.22 -4.40 -34.93
CA MET A 159 -15.17 -5.64 -34.13
C MET A 159 -13.94 -5.68 -33.20
N THR A 160 -12.79 -5.20 -33.66
CA THR A 160 -11.55 -5.18 -32.86
C THR A 160 -11.70 -4.27 -31.63
N GLN A 161 -12.26 -3.08 -31.80
CA GLN A 161 -12.50 -2.14 -30.70
C GLN A 161 -13.50 -2.70 -29.68
N TYR A 162 -14.56 -3.33 -30.17
CA TYR A 162 -15.56 -3.99 -29.33
C TYR A 162 -14.94 -5.12 -28.48
N LEU A 163 -14.16 -6.02 -29.09
CA LEU A 163 -13.47 -7.10 -28.38
C LEU A 163 -12.42 -6.57 -27.39
N GLN A 164 -11.71 -5.49 -27.73
CA GLN A 164 -10.79 -4.83 -26.81
C GLN A 164 -11.50 -4.24 -25.60
N GLN A 165 -12.69 -3.67 -25.78
CA GLN A 165 -13.49 -3.14 -24.68
C GLN A 165 -13.98 -4.26 -23.75
N ILE A 166 -14.46 -5.38 -24.29
CA ILE A 166 -14.84 -6.56 -23.49
C ILE A 166 -13.63 -7.08 -22.71
N LYS A 167 -12.49 -7.25 -23.39
CA LYS A 167 -11.25 -7.67 -22.75
C LYS A 167 -10.86 -6.75 -21.60
N THR A 168 -10.98 -5.44 -21.80
CA THR A 168 -10.69 -4.44 -20.75
C THR A 168 -11.61 -4.61 -19.53
N ILE A 169 -12.90 -4.85 -19.75
CA ILE A 169 -13.86 -5.11 -18.66
C ILE A 169 -13.51 -6.41 -17.91
N VAL A 170 -13.21 -7.49 -18.63
CA VAL A 170 -12.81 -8.78 -18.05
C VAL A 170 -11.50 -8.66 -17.26
N ASP A 171 -10.51 -7.96 -17.81
CA ASP A 171 -9.23 -7.70 -17.15
C ASP A 171 -9.44 -6.86 -15.87
N ASN A 172 -10.35 -5.89 -15.89
CA ASN A 172 -10.71 -5.09 -14.72
C ASN A 172 -11.45 -5.89 -13.64
N ILE A 173 -12.31 -6.84 -14.03
CA ILE A 173 -12.98 -7.74 -13.07
C ILE A 173 -11.96 -8.68 -12.44
N SER A 174 -11.04 -9.21 -13.26
CA SER A 174 -9.97 -10.10 -12.83
C SER A 174 -9.00 -9.41 -11.88
N SER A 175 -8.62 -8.16 -12.19
CA SER A 175 -7.77 -7.34 -11.31
C SER A 175 -8.46 -6.98 -10.00
N ALA A 176 -9.80 -6.90 -9.99
CA ALA A 176 -10.62 -6.78 -8.79
C ALA A 176 -10.70 -8.07 -7.94
N ARG A 177 -10.01 -9.15 -8.33
CA ARG A 177 -10.09 -10.50 -7.73
C ARG A 177 -11.49 -11.13 -7.81
N ALA A 178 -12.30 -10.69 -8.76
CA ALA A 178 -13.54 -11.35 -9.14
C ALA A 178 -13.34 -12.13 -10.45
N THR A 179 -14.18 -13.13 -10.69
CA THR A 179 -14.17 -13.89 -11.94
C THR A 179 -15.52 -13.75 -12.63
N LEU A 180 -15.47 -13.75 -13.96
CA LEU A 180 -16.61 -14.03 -14.83
C LEU A 180 -16.43 -15.43 -15.39
N ASP A 181 -17.54 -16.15 -15.55
CA ASP A 181 -17.48 -17.43 -16.23
C ASP A 181 -17.19 -17.23 -17.73
N GLN A 182 -16.50 -18.18 -18.34
CA GLN A 182 -16.15 -18.06 -19.76
C GLN A 182 -17.39 -18.10 -20.65
N GLU A 183 -18.41 -18.88 -20.28
CA GLU A 183 -19.68 -18.94 -21.01
C GLU A 183 -20.43 -17.60 -20.91
N ASP A 184 -20.39 -16.96 -19.73
CA ASP A 184 -20.93 -15.62 -19.51
C ASP A 184 -20.28 -14.58 -20.43
N VAL A 185 -18.94 -14.58 -20.52
CA VAL A 185 -18.21 -13.66 -21.42
C VAL A 185 -18.62 -13.89 -22.88
N ILE A 186 -18.72 -15.14 -23.32
CA ILE A 186 -19.16 -15.48 -24.68
C ILE A 186 -20.59 -14.98 -24.90
N LEU A 187 -21.51 -15.25 -23.98
CA LEU A 187 -22.91 -14.85 -24.06
C LEU A 187 -23.05 -13.32 -24.18
N TYR A 188 -22.35 -12.56 -23.34
CA TYR A 188 -22.41 -11.09 -23.37
C TYR A 188 -21.79 -10.51 -24.64
N THR A 189 -20.69 -11.11 -25.11
CA THR A 189 -20.07 -10.77 -26.40
C THR A 189 -21.06 -10.98 -27.54
N MET A 190 -21.78 -12.10 -27.55
CA MET A 190 -22.72 -12.43 -28.63
C MET A 190 -23.97 -11.54 -28.61
N ASN A 191 -24.44 -11.18 -27.43
CA ASN A 191 -25.61 -10.30 -27.27
C ASN A 191 -25.35 -8.86 -27.74
N GLY A 192 -24.10 -8.39 -27.68
CA GLY A 192 -23.75 -7.02 -28.08
C GLY A 192 -23.43 -6.82 -29.57
N ILE A 193 -23.36 -7.89 -30.37
CA ILE A 193 -23.03 -7.80 -31.80
C ILE A 193 -24.31 -7.56 -32.65
N PRO A 194 -24.26 -6.71 -33.69
CA PRO A 194 -25.41 -6.43 -34.55
C PRO A 194 -25.89 -7.66 -35.35
N PRO A 195 -27.15 -7.66 -35.83
CA PRO A 195 -27.72 -8.77 -36.61
C PRO A 195 -26.93 -9.13 -37.88
N SER A 196 -26.15 -8.19 -38.41
CA SER A 196 -25.28 -8.41 -39.59
C SER A 196 -24.22 -9.49 -39.39
N TYR A 197 -23.92 -9.86 -38.14
CA TYR A 197 -22.96 -10.91 -37.80
C TYR A 197 -23.65 -12.18 -37.25
N ASN A 198 -24.97 -12.33 -37.42
CA ASN A 198 -25.71 -13.49 -36.91
C ASN A 198 -25.18 -14.85 -37.43
N ALA A 199 -24.48 -14.90 -38.56
CA ALA A 199 -23.81 -16.13 -39.03
C ALA A 199 -22.77 -16.66 -38.03
N LEU A 200 -22.12 -15.78 -37.26
CA LEU A 200 -21.20 -16.16 -36.18
C LEU A 200 -21.95 -16.73 -34.98
N LYS A 201 -23.23 -16.38 -34.77
CA LYS A 201 -24.07 -16.93 -33.69
C LYS A 201 -24.47 -18.38 -33.92
N THR A 202 -24.53 -18.82 -35.17
CA THR A 202 -24.97 -20.16 -35.53
C THR A 202 -23.82 -21.18 -35.59
N THR A 203 -22.57 -20.74 -35.47
CA THR A 203 -21.37 -21.58 -35.70
C THR A 203 -20.71 -22.04 -34.39
N ILE A 204 -21.21 -21.60 -33.22
CA ILE A 204 -20.69 -21.98 -31.89
C ILE A 204 -21.63 -22.99 -31.24
#